data_AF-A0A367M0I2-F1
#
_entry.id   AF-A0A367M0I2-F1
#
_cell.length_a   1.000
_cell.length_b   1.000
_cell.length_c   1.000
_cell.angle_alpha   90.00
_cell.angle_beta   90.00
_cell.angle_gamma   90.00
#
_symmetry.space_group_name_H-M   'P 1'
#
loop_
_entity.id
_entity.type
_entity.pdbx_description
1 polymer ?
#
loop_
_entity_poly.entity_id
_entity_poly.type
_entity_poly.pdbx_seq_one_letter_code
_entity_poly.pdbx_strand_id
1 'polypeptide(L)'
;MQNDANVVHLTRVASEPSPNAGAGRLPVILVQVRDKAALQLKQALQALFDNADDTLFEMADRATSNLEQNAFFEAMRDLRLKRKSIERVYLQKVFEEFSALNQVQSGKSVPTLDTVSFDSLSLVQNEELEESVAVDAMVARVMSRDATALAHLSTRLNT
;
A
#
# COMPACT_ATOMS: atom_id res chain seq x y z
N MET A 1 57.77 15.99 -55.19
CA MET A 1 57.13 16.42 -53.93
C MET A 1 55.63 16.42 -54.15
N GLN A 2 54.93 15.40 -53.68
CA GLN A 2 53.47 15.34 -53.67
C GLN A 2 53.10 14.61 -52.38
N ASN A 3 52.42 15.33 -51.48
CA ASN A 3 52.10 14.88 -50.13
C ASN A 3 50.99 13.83 -50.13
N ASP A 4 51.23 12.73 -49.43
CA ASP A 4 50.22 11.79 -48.94
C ASP A 4 49.33 12.50 -47.91
N ALA A 5 48.07 12.75 -48.27
CA ALA A 5 47.04 13.20 -47.35
C ALA A 5 46.34 11.96 -46.75
N ASN A 6 46.87 11.49 -45.62
CA ASN A 6 46.24 10.45 -44.81
C ASN A 6 45.06 11.05 -44.02
N VAL A 7 43.85 11.00 -44.58
CA VAL A 7 42.63 11.45 -43.89
C VAL A 7 42.03 10.26 -43.15
N VAL A 8 42.29 10.18 -41.85
CA VAL A 8 41.70 9.16 -40.97
C VAL A 8 40.28 9.56 -40.61
N HIS A 9 39.33 8.65 -40.87
CA HIS A 9 37.96 8.70 -40.41
C HIS A 9 37.89 8.75 -38.88
N LEU A 10 37.41 9.86 -38.31
CA LEU A 10 36.98 9.91 -36.92
C LEU A 10 35.60 9.26 -36.82
N THR A 11 35.61 7.96 -36.53
CA THR A 11 34.45 7.19 -36.07
C THR A 11 33.76 7.98 -34.96
N ARG A 12 32.51 8.34 -35.20
CA ARG A 12 31.57 8.91 -34.24
C ARG A 12 31.62 8.05 -32.96
N VAL A 13 32.20 8.62 -31.90
CA VAL A 13 32.12 8.04 -30.56
C VAL A 13 30.64 7.85 -30.27
N ALA A 14 30.23 6.59 -30.19
CA ALA A 14 28.91 6.21 -29.77
C ALA A 14 28.66 6.87 -28.43
N SER A 15 27.59 7.66 -28.35
CA SER A 15 27.10 8.23 -27.11
C SER A 15 27.05 7.13 -26.05
N GLU A 16 27.75 7.35 -24.93
CA GLU A 16 27.70 6.46 -23.78
C GLU A 16 26.23 6.19 -23.43
N PRO A 17 25.82 4.92 -23.21
CA PRO A 17 24.49 4.66 -22.70
C PRO A 17 24.41 5.27 -21.31
N SER A 18 23.55 6.29 -21.15
CA SER A 18 23.23 6.88 -19.85
C SER A 18 22.97 5.76 -18.82
N PRO A 19 23.62 5.76 -17.65
CA PRO A 19 23.46 4.71 -16.63
C PRO A 19 22.06 4.70 -15.98
N ASN A 20 21.15 5.56 -16.44
CA ASN A 20 19.84 5.79 -15.84
C ASN A 20 18.67 5.20 -16.64
N ALA A 21 18.92 4.47 -17.72
CA ALA A 21 17.85 3.84 -18.52
C ALA A 21 17.18 2.64 -17.81
N GLY A 22 17.74 2.19 -16.67
CA GLY A 22 17.20 1.09 -15.86
C GLY A 22 16.42 1.51 -14.61
N ALA A 23 16.45 2.78 -14.21
CA ALA A 23 15.93 3.27 -12.93
C ALA A 23 14.39 3.21 -12.80
N GLY A 24 13.68 2.82 -13.85
CA GLY A 24 12.22 2.64 -13.84
C GLY A 24 11.76 1.19 -13.62
N ARG A 25 12.66 0.20 -13.68
CA ARG A 25 12.27 -1.22 -13.59
C ARG A 25 12.65 -1.78 -12.22
N LEU A 26 11.66 -2.21 -11.43
CA LEU A 26 11.91 -2.94 -10.18
C LEU A 26 12.90 -4.07 -10.51
N PRO A 27 13.99 -4.26 -9.73
CA PRO A 27 14.78 -5.47 -9.82
C PRO A 27 13.85 -6.68 -9.87
N VAL A 28 14.10 -7.65 -10.77
CA VAL A 28 13.18 -8.77 -11.05
C VAL A 28 12.71 -9.48 -9.77
N ILE A 29 13.57 -9.51 -8.74
CA ILE A 29 13.28 -10.06 -7.42
C ILE A 29 12.19 -9.27 -6.68
N LEU A 30 12.20 -7.94 -6.74
CA LEU A 30 11.17 -7.11 -6.09
C LEU A 30 9.81 -7.27 -6.75
N VAL A 31 9.77 -7.48 -8.07
CA VAL A 31 8.52 -7.79 -8.79
C VAL A 31 7.94 -9.10 -8.26
N GLN A 32 8.77 -10.12 -8.07
CA GLN A 32 8.33 -11.40 -7.51
C GLN A 32 7.84 -11.28 -6.06
N VAL A 33 8.50 -10.45 -5.24
CA VAL A 33 8.08 -10.16 -3.86
C VAL A 33 6.72 -9.48 -3.85
N ARG A 34 6.55 -8.45 -4.68
CA ARG A 34 5.29 -7.72 -4.84
C ARG A 34 4.14 -8.63 -5.26
N ASP A 35 4.35 -9.48 -6.27
CA ASP A 35 3.31 -10.36 -6.79
C ASP A 35 2.92 -11.44 -5.75
N LYS A 36 3.88 -11.97 -4.99
CA LYS A 36 3.61 -12.87 -3.87
C LYS A 36 2.88 -12.16 -2.73
N ALA A 37 3.29 -10.95 -2.38
CA ALA A 37 2.63 -10.15 -1.36
C ALA A 37 1.19 -9.86 -1.77
N ALA A 38 0.95 -9.43 -3.02
CA ALA A 38 -0.39 -9.16 -3.53
C ALA A 38 -1.32 -10.38 -3.44
N LEU A 39 -0.81 -11.58 -3.74
CA LEU A 39 -1.57 -12.82 -3.60
C LEU A 39 -1.95 -13.11 -2.14
N GLN A 40 -1.00 -12.95 -1.21
CA GLN A 40 -1.24 -13.15 0.22
C GLN A 40 -2.19 -12.10 0.79
N LEU A 41 -1.99 -10.83 0.44
CA LEU A 41 -2.84 -9.70 0.84
C LEU A 41 -4.28 -9.90 0.34
N LYS A 42 -4.45 -10.39 -0.89
CA LYS A 42 -5.76 -10.75 -1.43
C LYS A 42 -6.44 -11.84 -0.61
N GLN A 43 -5.73 -12.92 -0.29
CA GLN A 43 -6.29 -14.01 0.53
C GLN A 43 -6.65 -13.53 1.94
N ALA A 44 -5.80 -12.70 2.55
CA ALA A 44 -6.05 -12.10 3.84
C ALA A 44 -7.27 -11.17 3.83
N LEU A 45 -7.44 -10.36 2.77
CA LEU A 45 -8.63 -9.53 2.59
C LEU A 45 -9.90 -10.34 2.42
N GLN A 46 -9.86 -11.44 1.67
CA GLN A 46 -11.00 -12.35 1.55
C GLN A 46 -11.42 -12.87 2.92
N ALA A 47 -10.45 -13.42 3.67
CA ALA A 47 -10.70 -13.89 5.03
C ALA A 47 -11.22 -12.77 5.94
N LEU A 48 -10.66 -11.56 5.88
CA LEU A 48 -11.12 -10.40 6.65
C LEU A 48 -12.60 -10.12 6.40
N PHE A 49 -13.01 -10.05 5.14
CA PHE A 49 -14.39 -9.74 4.80
C PHE A 49 -15.36 -10.87 5.12
N ASP A 50 -14.91 -12.13 5.06
CA ASP A 50 -15.74 -13.27 5.48
C ASP A 50 -15.95 -13.25 6.99
N ASN A 51 -14.89 -13.04 7.78
CA ASN A 51 -15.00 -12.89 9.24
C ASN A 51 -15.85 -11.68 9.64
N ALA A 52 -15.75 -10.56 8.90
CA ALA A 52 -16.57 -9.39 9.16
C ALA A 52 -18.06 -9.65 8.87
N ASP A 53 -18.37 -10.39 7.80
CA ASP A 53 -19.74 -10.80 7.47
C ASP A 53 -20.33 -11.71 8.56
N ASP A 54 -19.56 -12.72 9.00
CA ASP A 54 -19.94 -13.61 10.10
C ASP A 54 -20.16 -12.85 11.41
N THR A 55 -19.27 -11.90 11.73
CA THR A 55 -19.38 -11.08 12.95
C THR A 55 -20.63 -10.19 12.90
N LEU A 56 -20.89 -9.53 11.78
CA LEU A 56 -22.10 -8.71 11.62
C LEU A 56 -23.36 -9.57 11.71
N PHE A 57 -23.33 -10.80 11.20
CA PHE A 57 -24.44 -11.73 11.32
C PHE A 57 -24.68 -12.13 12.78
N GLU A 58 -23.63 -12.47 13.53
CA GLU A 58 -23.74 -12.75 14.98
C GLU A 58 -24.28 -11.54 15.77
N MET A 59 -23.85 -10.32 15.42
CA MET A 59 -24.35 -9.10 16.04
C MET A 59 -25.83 -8.87 15.73
N ALA A 60 -26.27 -9.14 14.49
CA ALA A 60 -27.67 -9.07 14.09
C ALA A 60 -28.55 -10.10 14.82
N ASP A 61 -28.04 -11.30 15.07
CA ASP A 61 -28.75 -12.35 15.82
C ASP A 61 -28.88 -12.02 17.30
N ARG A 62 -27.89 -11.31 17.87
CA ARG A 62 -27.90 -10.84 19.27
C ARG A 62 -28.57 -9.48 19.48
N ALA A 63 -28.98 -8.80 18.41
CA ALA A 63 -29.55 -7.47 18.47
C ALA A 63 -30.83 -7.46 19.31
N THR A 64 -30.98 -6.43 20.15
CA THR A 64 -32.11 -6.33 21.10
C THR A 64 -33.32 -5.63 20.50
N SER A 65 -33.14 -5.00 19.33
CA SER A 65 -34.19 -4.27 18.64
C SER A 65 -34.18 -4.54 17.14
N ASN A 66 -35.37 -4.44 16.54
CA ASN A 66 -35.54 -4.60 15.10
C ASN A 66 -34.80 -3.50 14.30
N LEU A 67 -34.62 -2.31 14.89
CA LEU A 67 -33.86 -1.22 14.30
C LEU A 67 -32.37 -1.57 14.19
N GLU A 68 -31.79 -2.05 15.29
CA GLU A 68 -30.38 -2.44 15.38
C GLU A 68 -30.09 -3.65 14.48
N GLN A 69 -30.97 -4.64 14.46
CA GLN A 69 -30.85 -5.78 13.57
C GLN A 69 -30.86 -5.36 12.09
N ASN A 70 -31.79 -4.48 11.70
CA ASN A 70 -31.84 -3.95 10.33
C ASN A 70 -30.57 -3.18 9.96
N ALA A 71 -30.01 -2.40 10.89
CA ALA A 71 -28.75 -1.69 10.66
C ALA A 71 -27.58 -2.66 10.37
N PHE A 72 -27.48 -3.79 11.09
CA PHE A 72 -26.47 -4.81 10.80
C PHE A 72 -26.68 -5.49 9.44
N PHE A 73 -27.93 -5.76 9.04
CA PHE A 73 -28.22 -6.30 7.71
C PHE A 73 -27.87 -5.33 6.58
N GLU A 74 -28.14 -4.03 6.77
CA GLU A 74 -27.71 -2.99 5.84
C GLU A 74 -26.18 -2.93 5.76
N ALA A 75 -25.49 -2.97 6.90
CA ALA A 75 -24.02 -3.00 6.94
C ALA A 75 -23.42 -4.22 6.23
N MET A 76 -23.97 -5.42 6.45
CA MET A 76 -23.57 -6.63 5.72
C MET A 76 -23.76 -6.48 4.22
N ARG A 77 -24.92 -5.95 3.80
CA ARG A 77 -25.21 -5.72 2.38
C ARG A 77 -24.20 -4.76 1.75
N ASP A 78 -23.93 -3.65 2.43
CA ASP A 78 -22.96 -2.65 2.00
C ASP A 78 -21.56 -3.22 1.91
N LEU A 79 -21.14 -4.01 2.90
CA LEU A 79 -19.86 -4.71 2.91
C LEU A 79 -19.72 -5.61 1.70
N ARG A 80 -20.74 -6.45 1.41
CA ARG A 80 -20.76 -7.36 0.26
C ARG A 80 -20.70 -6.61 -1.08
N LEU A 81 -21.42 -5.49 -1.20
CA LEU A 81 -21.41 -4.67 -2.41
C LEU A 81 -20.06 -3.98 -2.64
N LYS A 82 -19.44 -3.45 -1.58
CA LYS A 82 -18.19 -2.68 -1.67
C LYS A 82 -16.94 -3.57 -1.68
N ARG A 83 -17.04 -4.84 -1.24
CA ARG A 83 -15.92 -5.80 -1.11
C ARG A 83 -14.93 -5.76 -2.28
N LYS A 84 -15.42 -5.94 -3.51
CA LYS A 84 -14.58 -5.96 -4.72
C LYS A 84 -13.90 -4.61 -5.00
N SER A 85 -14.59 -3.50 -4.71
CA SER A 85 -14.03 -2.16 -4.89
C SER A 85 -12.90 -1.92 -3.90
N ILE A 86 -13.12 -2.26 -2.63
CA ILE A 86 -12.11 -2.11 -1.57
C ILE A 86 -10.88 -2.98 -1.86
N GLU A 87 -11.07 -4.26 -2.22
CA GLU A 87 -9.97 -5.16 -2.59
C GLU A 87 -9.13 -4.59 -3.72
N ARG A 88 -9.78 -4.07 -4.76
CA ARG A 88 -9.11 -3.46 -5.92
C ARG A 88 -8.31 -2.22 -5.51
N VAL A 89 -8.92 -1.28 -4.79
CA VAL A 89 -8.27 -0.03 -4.39
C VAL A 89 -7.10 -0.32 -3.46
N TYR A 90 -7.27 -1.25 -2.52
CA TYR A 90 -6.21 -1.65 -1.60
C TYR A 90 -5.00 -2.25 -2.33
N LEU A 91 -5.23 -3.23 -3.21
CA LEU A 91 -4.14 -3.83 -3.99
C LEU A 91 -3.48 -2.79 -4.89
N GLN A 92 -4.26 -1.92 -5.54
CA GLN A 92 -3.75 -0.84 -6.36
C GLN A 92 -2.80 0.08 -5.57
N LYS A 93 -3.18 0.46 -4.35
CA LYS A 93 -2.32 1.25 -3.45
C LYS A 93 -1.03 0.52 -3.10
N VAL A 94 -1.10 -0.77 -2.80
CA VAL A 94 0.10 -1.58 -2.57
C VAL A 94 1.02 -1.57 -3.80
N PHE A 95 0.47 -1.74 -5.01
CA PHE A 95 1.26 -1.68 -6.25
C PHE A 95 1.91 -0.30 -6.48
N GLU A 96 1.20 0.78 -6.16
CA GLU A 96 1.71 2.16 -6.22
C GLU A 96 2.91 2.34 -5.27
N GLU A 97 2.78 1.92 -4.01
CA GLU A 97 3.86 2.02 -3.02
C GLU A 97 5.08 1.17 -3.41
N PHE A 98 4.87 -0.05 -3.90
CA PHE A 98 5.97 -0.88 -4.43
C PHE A 98 6.67 -0.23 -5.62
N SER A 99 5.96 0.54 -6.44
CA SER A 99 6.54 1.26 -7.58
C SER A 99 7.30 2.51 -7.13
N ALA A 100 6.85 3.15 -6.05
CA ALA A 100 7.53 4.28 -5.41
C ALA A 100 8.87 3.88 -4.80
N LEU A 101 9.01 2.65 -4.28
CA LEU A 101 10.30 2.12 -3.77
C LEU A 101 11.44 2.16 -4.82
N ASN A 102 11.11 2.10 -6.11
CA ASN A 102 12.11 2.18 -7.20
C ASN A 102 12.51 3.61 -7.55
N GLN A 103 11.61 4.55 -7.29
CA GLN A 103 11.87 5.96 -7.46
C GLN A 103 12.55 6.43 -6.19
N VAL A 104 13.84 6.10 -6.04
CA VAL A 104 14.70 6.70 -5.02
C VAL A 104 14.70 8.21 -5.24
N GLN A 105 13.72 8.89 -4.66
CA GLN A 105 13.73 10.32 -4.48
C GLN A 105 14.55 10.54 -3.23
N SER A 106 15.79 10.95 -3.47
CA SER A 106 16.57 11.80 -2.59
C SER A 106 15.66 12.71 -1.75
N GLY A 107 15.49 12.38 -0.47
CA GLY A 107 15.02 13.32 0.55
C GLY A 107 13.51 13.59 0.67
N LYS A 108 12.63 12.57 0.61
CA LYS A 108 11.26 12.74 1.14
C LYS A 108 11.04 11.97 2.43
N SER A 109 10.78 12.79 3.45
CA SER A 109 10.38 12.48 4.82
C SER A 109 9.29 11.42 4.90
N VAL A 110 9.43 10.56 5.92
CA VAL A 110 8.37 9.75 6.53
C VAL A 110 7.04 10.52 6.47
N PRO A 111 5.93 9.92 6.00
CA PRO A 111 4.64 10.58 6.07
C PRO A 111 4.31 10.80 7.54
N THR A 112 4.47 12.03 8.01
CA THR A 112 3.87 12.48 9.26
C THR A 112 2.37 12.44 9.05
N LEU A 113 1.67 11.58 9.78
CA LEU A 113 0.22 11.71 9.96
C LEU A 113 -0.02 13.14 10.45
N ASP A 114 -0.67 13.96 9.62
CA ASP A 114 -1.01 15.33 9.98
C ASP A 114 -1.86 15.31 11.25
N THR A 115 -1.36 15.95 12.29
CA THR A 115 -2.07 16.16 13.55
C THR A 115 -3.32 16.99 13.28
N VAL A 116 -4.48 16.35 13.39
CA VAL A 116 -5.79 16.99 13.23
C VAL A 116 -6.00 18.02 14.35
N SER A 117 -6.34 19.26 13.97
CA SER A 117 -6.60 20.38 14.87
C SER A 117 -7.91 20.20 15.64
N PHE A 118 -7.86 20.33 16.98
CA PHE A 118 -8.91 19.99 17.95
C PHE A 118 -10.05 21.02 18.12
N ASP A 119 -10.20 22.01 17.24
CA ASP A 119 -11.03 23.21 17.54
C ASP A 119 -12.51 23.15 17.08
N SER A 120 -13.10 21.95 16.95
CA SER A 120 -14.52 21.81 16.57
C SER A 120 -15.22 20.57 17.15
N LEU A 121 -15.15 20.41 18.47
CA LEU A 121 -15.79 19.34 19.25
C LEU A 121 -17.33 19.37 19.17
N SER A 122 -17.88 18.86 18.07
CA SER A 122 -19.28 18.47 17.87
C SER A 122 -19.29 16.97 17.54
N LEU A 123 -20.35 16.23 17.89
CA LEU A 123 -20.44 14.75 17.90
C LEU A 123 -19.78 13.99 16.73
N VAL A 124 -19.66 14.60 15.55
CA VAL A 124 -18.91 14.10 14.38
C VAL A 124 -17.46 13.75 14.71
N GLN A 125 -16.84 14.46 15.65
CA GLN A 125 -15.43 14.27 16.02
C GLN A 125 -15.19 13.03 16.91
N ASN A 126 -16.21 12.50 17.59
CA ASN A 126 -16.04 11.26 18.39
C ASN A 126 -15.96 10.03 17.49
N GLU A 127 -16.79 9.94 16.45
CA GLU A 127 -16.74 8.83 15.49
C GLU A 127 -15.41 8.83 14.72
N GLU A 128 -14.95 10.00 14.25
CA GLU A 128 -13.64 10.14 13.59
C GLU A 128 -12.46 9.79 14.53
N LEU A 129 -12.56 10.19 15.80
CA LEU A 129 -11.54 9.85 16.80
C LEU A 129 -11.53 8.34 17.08
N GLU A 130 -12.69 7.73 17.30
CA GLU A 130 -12.83 6.28 17.50
C GLU A 130 -12.30 5.49 16.29
N GLU A 131 -12.58 5.95 15.07
CA GLU A 131 -12.02 5.38 13.85
C GLU A 131 -10.48 5.46 13.85
N SER A 132 -9.92 6.65 14.11
CA SER A 132 -8.46 6.82 14.10
C SER A 132 -7.77 5.95 15.16
N VAL A 133 -8.33 5.87 16.37
CA VAL A 133 -7.81 5.03 17.45
C VAL A 133 -7.90 3.55 17.07
N ALA A 134 -9.00 3.13 16.43
CA ALA A 134 -9.15 1.75 15.97
C ALA A 134 -8.10 1.41 14.90
N VAL A 135 -7.87 2.30 13.94
CA VAL A 135 -6.86 2.15 12.89
C VAL A 135 -5.45 2.08 13.51
N ASP A 136 -5.11 3.01 14.40
CA ASP A 136 -3.81 3.04 15.08
C ASP A 136 -3.56 1.78 15.91
N ALA A 137 -4.59 1.29 16.60
CA ALA A 137 -4.51 0.04 17.34
C ALA A 137 -4.28 -1.17 16.41
N MET A 138 -4.94 -1.21 15.24
CA MET A 138 -4.70 -2.25 14.23
C MET A 138 -3.26 -2.18 13.70
N VAL A 139 -2.77 -0.98 13.39
CA VAL A 139 -1.39 -0.77 12.91
C VAL A 139 -0.38 -1.17 13.98
N ALA A 140 -0.57 -0.75 15.23
CA ALA A 140 0.31 -1.11 16.34
C ALA A 140 0.36 -2.62 16.59
N ARG A 141 -0.77 -3.33 16.46
CA ARG A 141 -0.81 -4.80 16.56
C ARG A 141 -0.06 -5.48 15.43
N VAL A 142 -0.15 -4.98 14.21
CA VAL A 142 0.62 -5.52 13.07
C VAL A 142 2.11 -5.22 13.23
N MET A 143 2.47 -3.99 13.59
CA MET A 143 3.86 -3.60 13.80
C MET A 143 4.50 -4.38 14.95
N SER A 144 3.81 -4.57 16.08
CA SER A 144 4.37 -5.38 17.18
C SER A 144 4.60 -6.85 16.78
N ARG A 145 3.76 -7.42 15.92
CA ARG A 145 3.90 -8.81 15.45
C ARG A 145 4.99 -8.95 14.38
N ASP A 146 5.03 -8.04 13.42
CA ASP A 146 5.78 -8.20 12.18
C ASP A 146 7.00 -7.25 12.06
N ALA A 147 7.26 -6.39 13.06
CA ALA A 147 8.33 -5.38 13.05
C ALA A 147 9.70 -5.95 12.69
N THR A 148 10.10 -7.07 13.29
CA THR A 148 11.42 -7.68 13.01
C THR A 148 11.53 -8.15 11.57
N ALA A 149 10.48 -8.79 11.04
CA ALA A 149 10.45 -9.25 9.66
C ALA A 149 10.47 -8.07 8.67
N LEU A 150 9.70 -7.01 8.97
CA LEU A 150 9.68 -5.78 8.18
C LEU A 150 11.03 -5.03 8.23
N ALA A 151 11.70 -5.00 9.38
CA ALA A 151 13.02 -4.39 9.53
C ALA A 151 14.09 -5.13 8.71
N HIS A 152 14.08 -6.47 8.73
CA HIS A 152 14.97 -7.28 7.91
C HIS A 152 14.71 -7.07 6.42
N LEU A 153 13.44 -6.96 6.02
CA LEU A 153 13.06 -6.68 4.64
C LEU A 153 13.54 -5.27 4.23
N SER A 154 13.26 -4.24 5.02
CA SER A 154 13.68 -2.86 4.76
C SER A 154 15.20 -2.73 4.63
N THR A 155 15.96 -3.42 5.49
CA THR A 155 17.44 -3.44 5.40
C THR A 155 17.92 -4.01 4.07
N ARG A 156 17.27 -5.07 3.55
CA ARG A 156 17.62 -5.69 2.26
C ARG A 156 17.16 -4.88 1.05
N LEU A 157 16.19 -3.98 1.22
CA LEU A 157 15.68 -3.11 0.16
C LEU A 157 16.50 -1.82 0.02
N ASN A 158 17.13 -1.37 1.10
CA ASN A 158 17.94 -0.14 1.15
C ASN A 158 19.43 -0.36 0.80
N THR A 159 19.85 -1.59 0.51
CA THR A 159 21.21 -1.95 0.04
C THR A 159 21.25 -2.11 -1.46
#